data_AF-A0A919GGD6-F1
#
_entry.id   AF-A0A919GGD6-F1
#
_cell.length_a   1.000
_cell.length_b   1.000
_cell.length_c   1.000
_cell.angle_alpha   90.00
_cell.angle_beta   90.00
_cell.angle_gamma   90.00
#
_symmetry.space_group_name_H-M   'P 1'
#
loop_
_entity.id
_entity.type
_entity.pdbx_description
1 polymer ?
#
loop_
_entity_poly.entity_id
_entity_poly.type
_entity_poly.pdbx_seq_one_letter_code
_entity_poly.pdbx_strand_id
1 'polypeptide(L)'
;MGSTSTEAAAPRDLRATATFRTDGGEKLYGISLEWTTGANDGGGRPGDWDSGLAGGYPTRYEVDLNEGALRQSVVIGLHALPTWGTYWNLARTHWVSLGTEVDGQYRLRVRAKLADGWSPWTNTVTVDPQGAVAYVNPYSESGAPARAEEVAPAHGSVDEPVSRVLLTMQLKDPSPMCAAARERITADDGDWPAVVPPGTVQNPPWNGQYLEYRKFFAGLGPVVASANNPAYAGLDLTPAQAGGQDWPLTRIDAAATELTLRYGYTAFHRGWTWTHQWFVTVDGWQPDDGISWQTLEPFPFFVDLYGGPGEKAQPPYNETETHVIGTVPRKSGRHAFVNIWGGHGGHGGAGEFFVSVSDVLFD
;
A
#
# COMPACT_ATOMS: atom_id res chain seq x y z
N MET A 1 3.64 28.12 34.98
CA MET A 1 4.14 26.79 34.55
C MET A 1 3.08 26.23 33.62
N GLY A 2 3.23 26.49 32.32
CA GLY A 2 2.20 26.21 31.32
C GLY A 2 2.40 24.84 30.71
N SER A 3 1.35 24.01 30.86
CA SER A 3 0.91 22.88 30.02
C SER A 3 1.98 22.13 29.21
N THR A 4 2.18 20.90 29.65
CA THR A 4 2.88 19.77 29.02
C THR A 4 2.54 19.58 27.55
N SER A 5 3.57 19.29 26.76
CA SER A 5 3.45 18.65 25.45
C SER A 5 2.50 17.45 25.53
N THR A 6 1.44 17.42 24.73
CA THR A 6 0.66 16.21 24.48
C THR A 6 1.54 15.19 23.78
N GLU A 7 2.17 14.34 24.58
CA GLU A 7 2.91 13.17 24.10
C GLU A 7 1.98 12.30 23.26
N ALA A 8 2.48 11.78 22.13
CA ALA A 8 1.68 10.93 21.27
C ALA A 8 1.24 9.69 22.04
N ALA A 9 -0.07 9.50 22.20
CA ALA A 9 -0.57 8.44 23.05
C ALA A 9 -0.52 7.09 22.32
N ALA A 10 -0.09 6.05 23.03
CA ALA A 10 -0.13 4.69 22.53
C ALA A 10 -1.57 4.23 22.20
N PRO A 11 -1.75 3.39 21.17
CA PRO A 11 -3.05 2.78 20.88
C PRO A 11 -3.47 1.84 22.02
N ARG A 12 -4.77 1.80 22.31
CA ARG A 12 -5.36 0.93 23.34
C ARG A 12 -6.77 0.50 22.93
N ASP A 13 -7.35 -0.45 23.66
CA ASP A 13 -8.73 -0.94 23.47
C ASP A 13 -9.03 -1.39 22.03
N LEU A 14 -8.14 -2.20 21.44
CA LEU A 14 -8.32 -2.72 20.09
C LEU A 14 -9.61 -3.55 20.00
N ARG A 15 -10.37 -3.27 18.95
CA ARG A 15 -11.55 -3.98 18.48
C ARG A 15 -11.34 -4.36 17.03
N ALA A 16 -11.93 -5.49 16.64
CA ALA A 16 -11.79 -5.99 15.29
C ALA A 16 -13.08 -6.68 14.85
N THR A 17 -13.49 -6.41 13.61
CA THR A 17 -14.68 -7.00 13.00
C THR A 17 -14.28 -7.66 11.69
N ALA A 18 -14.65 -8.94 11.53
CA ALA A 18 -14.55 -9.62 10.24
C ALA A 18 -15.41 -8.89 9.22
N THR A 19 -14.82 -8.48 8.10
CA THR A 19 -15.52 -7.76 7.04
C THR A 19 -15.14 -8.31 5.68
N PHE A 20 -15.95 -8.01 4.66
CA PHE A 20 -15.60 -8.29 3.28
C PHE A 20 -15.95 -7.10 2.39
N ARG A 21 -15.21 -6.95 1.31
CA ARG A 21 -15.53 -6.03 0.22
C ARG A 21 -15.55 -6.78 -1.10
N THR A 22 -16.15 -6.19 -2.12
CA THR A 22 -16.08 -6.72 -3.49
C THR A 22 -15.07 -5.93 -4.28
N ASP A 23 -14.27 -6.61 -5.09
CA ASP A 23 -13.36 -6.00 -6.05
C ASP A 23 -13.79 -6.52 -7.43
N GLY A 24 -14.74 -5.81 -8.05
CA GLY A 24 -15.52 -6.36 -9.16
C GLY A 24 -16.27 -7.62 -8.74
N GLY A 25 -15.96 -8.76 -9.38
CA GLY A 25 -16.55 -10.06 -9.05
C GLY A 25 -15.86 -10.80 -7.89
N GLU A 26 -14.68 -10.35 -7.47
CA GLU A 26 -13.90 -11.01 -6.41
C GLU A 26 -14.40 -10.58 -5.03
N LYS A 27 -14.59 -11.54 -4.13
CA LYS A 27 -14.89 -11.25 -2.72
C LYS A 27 -13.59 -11.24 -1.93
N LEU A 28 -13.23 -10.09 -1.40
CA LEU A 28 -12.04 -9.91 -0.54
C LEU A 28 -12.47 -9.86 0.91
N TYR A 29 -11.98 -10.82 1.69
CA TYR A 29 -12.11 -10.80 3.14
C TYR A 29 -11.09 -9.86 3.76
N GLY A 30 -11.43 -9.34 4.92
CA GLY A 30 -10.55 -8.49 5.69
C GLY A 30 -11.03 -8.30 7.11
N ILE A 31 -10.25 -7.55 7.87
CA ILE A 31 -10.55 -7.23 9.27
C ILE A 31 -10.55 -5.72 9.42
N SER A 32 -11.71 -5.18 9.79
CA SER A 32 -11.85 -3.78 10.17
C SER A 32 -11.36 -3.62 11.61
N LEU A 33 -10.29 -2.87 11.77
CA LEU A 33 -9.67 -2.56 13.05
C LEU A 33 -10.14 -1.19 13.54
N GLU A 34 -10.40 -1.11 14.84
CA GLU A 34 -10.67 0.13 15.54
C GLU A 34 -9.97 0.10 16.90
N TRP A 35 -9.32 1.18 17.28
CA TRP A 35 -8.68 1.34 18.59
C TRP A 35 -8.92 2.75 19.13
N THR A 36 -8.49 3.03 20.35
CA THR A 36 -8.48 4.38 20.92
C THR A 36 -7.06 4.92 21.00
N THR A 37 -6.89 6.22 20.85
CA THR A 37 -5.59 6.91 20.84
C THR A 37 -5.78 8.33 21.33
N GLY A 38 -4.98 8.78 22.29
CA GLY A 38 -5.12 10.13 22.85
C GLY A 38 -6.51 10.34 23.45
N ALA A 39 -7.17 11.44 23.07
CA ALA A 39 -8.57 11.71 23.40
C ALA A 39 -9.57 11.09 22.39
N ASN A 40 -9.10 10.40 21.36
CA ASN A 40 -9.96 9.71 20.40
C ASN A 40 -10.40 8.35 20.96
N ASP A 41 -11.63 8.28 21.44
CA ASP A 41 -12.17 7.17 22.24
C ASP A 41 -13.21 6.30 21.53
N GLY A 42 -13.54 6.58 20.27
CA GLY A 42 -14.70 5.96 19.61
C GLY A 42 -15.82 6.93 19.28
N GLY A 43 -15.89 8.05 20.00
CA GLY A 43 -16.91 9.09 19.83
C GLY A 43 -16.69 9.99 18.62
N GLY A 44 -17.27 11.20 18.67
CA GLY A 44 -17.08 12.23 17.64
C GLY A 44 -15.67 12.82 17.61
N ARG A 45 -15.50 13.90 16.84
CA ARG A 45 -14.20 14.59 16.67
C ARG A 45 -13.53 14.88 18.03
N PRO A 46 -12.29 14.40 18.27
CA PRO A 46 -11.58 14.62 19.53
C PRO A 46 -11.27 16.11 19.75
N GLY A 47 -11.42 16.59 20.99
CA GLY A 47 -11.19 18.01 21.31
C GLY A 47 -9.74 18.46 21.16
N ASP A 48 -8.78 17.54 21.25
CA ASP A 48 -7.35 17.80 21.05
C ASP A 48 -6.95 17.83 19.56
N TRP A 49 -7.80 17.35 18.64
CA TRP A 49 -7.59 17.39 17.19
C TRP A 49 -7.52 18.82 16.63
N ASP A 50 -8.27 19.74 17.25
CA ASP A 50 -8.44 21.14 16.79
C ASP A 50 -7.36 22.10 17.27
N SER A 51 -6.46 21.61 18.13
CA SER A 51 -5.34 22.39 18.67
C SER A 51 -4.28 22.76 17.62
N GLY A 52 -4.48 22.40 16.35
CA GLY A 52 -3.51 22.58 15.27
C GLY A 52 -2.34 21.59 15.34
N LEU A 53 -2.33 20.70 16.33
CA LEU A 53 -1.31 19.70 16.56
C LEU A 53 -1.90 18.30 16.34
N ALA A 54 -2.04 17.90 15.07
CA ALA A 54 -2.07 16.47 14.74
C ALA A 54 -0.81 15.74 15.28
N GLY A 55 0.23 16.47 15.71
CA GLY A 55 1.46 15.95 16.30
C GLY A 55 1.31 15.15 17.60
N GLY A 56 0.13 15.14 18.23
CA GLY A 56 -0.17 14.24 19.35
C GLY A 56 -0.70 12.85 18.95
N TYR A 57 -0.86 12.57 17.65
CA TYR A 57 -1.33 11.28 17.16
C TYR A 57 -0.22 10.56 16.41
N PRO A 58 0.01 9.25 16.67
CA PRO A 58 0.97 8.49 15.90
C PRO A 58 0.56 8.43 14.42
N THR A 59 1.55 8.50 13.53
CA THR A 59 1.37 8.36 12.08
C THR A 59 1.89 7.04 11.55
N ARG A 60 2.48 6.22 12.41
CA ARG A 60 3.02 4.90 12.05
C ARG A 60 2.55 3.86 13.04
N TYR A 61 1.97 2.80 12.50
CA TYR A 61 1.43 1.67 13.23
C TYR A 61 2.03 0.37 12.71
N GLU A 62 2.00 -0.65 13.55
CA GLU A 62 2.17 -2.03 13.13
C GLU A 62 0.95 -2.83 13.57
N VAL A 63 0.46 -3.65 12.64
CA VAL A 63 -0.51 -4.71 12.91
C VAL A 63 0.23 -6.04 12.89
N ASP A 64 0.16 -6.76 14.00
CA ASP A 64 0.69 -8.11 14.14
C ASP A 64 -0.45 -9.10 14.03
N LEU A 65 -0.37 -10.00 13.06
CA LEU A 65 -1.33 -11.06 12.84
C LEU A 65 -0.69 -12.41 13.19
N ASN A 66 -1.42 -13.22 13.95
CA ASN A 66 -1.02 -14.56 14.36
C ASN A 66 0.38 -14.59 15.00
N GLU A 67 0.62 -13.67 15.93
CA GLU A 67 1.83 -13.61 16.76
C GLU A 67 3.14 -13.44 15.96
N GLY A 68 3.06 -12.72 14.85
CA GLY A 68 4.22 -12.37 14.02
C GLY A 68 4.48 -13.34 12.88
N ALA A 69 3.55 -14.25 12.61
CA ALA A 69 3.49 -14.94 11.32
C ALA A 69 3.39 -13.91 10.19
N LEU A 70 2.61 -12.85 10.40
CA LEU A 70 2.42 -11.77 9.45
C LEU A 70 2.47 -10.43 10.17
N ARG A 71 3.12 -9.45 9.55
CA ARG A 71 3.18 -8.08 10.05
C ARG A 71 2.91 -7.11 8.93
N GLN A 72 2.10 -6.12 9.25
CA GLN A 72 1.83 -5.01 8.35
C GLN A 72 2.24 -3.71 9.03
N SER A 73 3.13 -2.96 8.38
CA SER A 73 3.38 -1.57 8.72
C SER A 73 2.31 -0.70 8.06
N VAL A 74 1.79 0.27 8.81
CA VAL A 74 0.79 1.21 8.31
C VAL A 74 1.29 2.62 8.57
N VAL A 75 1.42 3.41 7.52
CA VAL A 75 1.67 4.85 7.60
C VAL A 75 0.37 5.58 7.32
N ILE A 76 0.06 6.57 8.15
CA ILE A 76 -1.16 7.37 8.07
C ILE A 76 -0.73 8.83 8.02
N GLY A 77 -0.90 9.46 6.86
CA GLY A 77 -0.61 10.87 6.69
C GLY A 77 -1.62 11.75 7.43
N LEU A 78 -1.25 12.33 8.57
CA LEU A 78 -2.15 13.18 9.36
C LEU A 78 -1.91 14.70 9.16
N HIS A 79 -0.99 15.08 8.27
CA HIS A 79 -0.32 16.39 8.31
C HIS A 79 -0.98 17.57 7.58
N ALA A 80 -2.11 17.39 6.88
CA ALA A 80 -2.75 18.48 6.13
C ALA A 80 -4.22 18.77 6.54
N LEU A 81 -4.63 18.34 7.73
CA LEU A 81 -6.03 18.07 8.04
C LEU A 81 -6.76 19.00 9.02
N PRO A 82 -6.23 20.14 9.53
CA PRO A 82 -6.96 20.89 10.57
C PRO A 82 -8.31 21.46 10.07
N THR A 83 -8.51 21.62 8.76
CA THR A 83 -9.74 22.19 8.18
C THR A 83 -10.72 21.17 7.59
N TRP A 84 -10.43 19.87 7.61
CA TRP A 84 -11.25 18.85 6.92
C TRP A 84 -11.80 17.82 7.92
N GLY A 85 -13.14 17.75 8.01
CA GLY A 85 -13.87 17.36 9.23
C GLY A 85 -13.93 15.90 9.66
N THR A 86 -13.38 14.93 8.92
CA THR A 86 -13.60 13.49 9.19
C THR A 86 -12.34 12.63 9.34
N TYR A 87 -11.15 13.20 9.14
CA TYR A 87 -9.91 12.41 9.06
C TYR A 87 -9.32 11.95 10.39
N TRP A 88 -9.84 12.44 11.52
CA TRP A 88 -9.48 11.95 12.85
C TRP A 88 -9.81 10.45 13.01
N ASN A 89 -10.73 9.91 12.21
CA ASN A 89 -11.01 8.47 12.14
C ASN A 89 -9.81 7.65 11.61
N LEU A 90 -8.96 8.21 10.76
CA LEU A 90 -7.77 7.51 10.24
C LEU A 90 -6.77 7.19 11.36
N ALA A 91 -6.65 8.05 12.36
CA ALA A 91 -5.75 7.82 13.51
C ALA A 91 -6.17 6.64 14.42
N ARG A 92 -7.33 6.03 14.15
CA ARG A 92 -7.93 5.01 15.01
C ARG A 92 -8.45 3.78 14.29
N THR A 93 -8.48 3.81 12.96
CA THR A 93 -9.09 2.74 12.15
C THR A 93 -8.15 2.31 11.05
N HIS A 94 -8.23 1.03 10.70
CA HIS A 94 -7.52 0.47 9.55
C HIS A 94 -8.24 -0.76 9.04
N TRP A 95 -8.15 -1.04 7.74
CA TRP A 95 -8.69 -2.27 7.17
C TRP A 95 -7.56 -3.16 6.67
N VAL A 96 -7.47 -4.37 7.21
CA VAL A 96 -6.48 -5.37 6.81
C VAL A 96 -7.10 -6.32 5.80
N SER A 97 -6.56 -6.36 4.58
CA SER A 97 -6.92 -7.35 3.57
C SER A 97 -6.40 -8.74 3.96
N LEU A 98 -7.26 -9.75 3.90
CA LEU A 98 -6.90 -11.17 4.03
C LEU A 98 -6.92 -11.90 2.68
N GLY A 99 -7.34 -11.24 1.59
CA GLY A 99 -7.43 -11.85 0.26
C GLY A 99 -8.77 -12.55 0.00
N THR A 100 -8.78 -13.44 -0.99
CA THR A 100 -9.98 -14.17 -1.45
C THR A 100 -10.22 -15.46 -0.67
N GLU A 101 -9.17 -15.99 -0.07
CA GLU A 101 -9.19 -17.18 0.78
C GLU A 101 -8.84 -16.78 2.20
N VAL A 102 -9.49 -17.39 3.18
CA VAL A 102 -9.27 -17.12 4.59
C VAL A 102 -9.09 -18.41 5.36
N ASP A 103 -8.21 -18.35 6.35
CA ASP A 103 -8.02 -19.41 7.31
C ASP A 103 -9.15 -19.41 8.36
N GLY A 104 -8.95 -20.16 9.44
CA GLY A 104 -9.78 -20.09 10.63
C GLY A 104 -9.61 -18.76 11.36
N GLN A 105 -9.27 -18.82 12.64
CA GLN A 105 -9.22 -17.62 13.48
C GLN A 105 -7.91 -16.84 13.31
N TYR A 106 -8.02 -15.51 13.28
CA TYR A 106 -6.89 -14.59 13.30
C TYR A 106 -6.75 -13.95 14.68
N ARG A 107 -5.54 -13.87 15.22
CA ARG A 107 -5.21 -13.11 16.44
C ARG A 107 -4.46 -11.84 16.08
N LEU A 108 -4.96 -10.70 16.53
CA LEU A 108 -4.46 -9.38 16.13
C LEU A 108 -4.13 -8.52 17.32
N ARG A 109 -3.09 -7.71 17.18
CA ARG A 109 -2.72 -6.63 18.10
C ARG A 109 -2.07 -5.51 17.32
N VAL A 110 -2.18 -4.29 17.84
CA VAL A 110 -1.65 -3.08 17.20
C VAL A 110 -0.67 -2.39 18.14
N ARG A 111 0.35 -1.74 17.58
CA ARG A 111 1.21 -0.80 18.30
C ARG A 111 1.53 0.38 17.41
N ALA A 112 2.05 1.45 17.99
CA ALA A 112 2.43 2.65 17.26
C ALA A 112 3.90 3.02 17.47
N LYS A 113 4.51 3.66 16.48
CA LYS A 113 5.83 4.29 16.64
C LYS A 113 5.62 5.65 17.30
N LEU A 114 6.20 5.82 18.48
CA LEU A 114 6.24 7.06 19.25
C LEU A 114 7.66 7.65 19.20
N ALA A 115 7.85 8.84 19.80
CA ALA A 115 9.14 9.52 19.82
C ALA A 115 10.26 8.67 20.46
N ASP A 116 9.94 7.96 21.53
CA ASP A 116 10.90 7.12 22.28
C ASP A 116 10.92 5.66 21.80
N GLY A 117 10.29 5.35 20.66
CA GLY A 117 10.26 4.02 20.06
C GLY A 117 8.87 3.42 19.93
N TRP A 118 8.81 2.10 19.75
CA TRP A 118 7.53 1.40 19.61
C TRP A 118 6.79 1.31 20.95
N SER A 119 5.50 1.64 20.94
CA SER A 119 4.63 1.42 22.09
C SER A 119 4.53 -0.08 22.43
N PRO A 120 4.09 -0.42 23.65
CA PRO A 120 3.55 -1.75 23.92
C PRO A 120 2.43 -2.10 22.93
N TRP A 121 2.23 -3.40 22.74
CA TRP A 121 1.08 -3.90 21.99
C TRP A 121 -0.22 -3.65 22.76
N THR A 122 -1.31 -3.43 22.03
CA THR A 122 -2.69 -3.43 22.57
C THR A 122 -3.06 -4.82 23.14
N ASN A 123 -4.28 -4.93 23.67
CA ASN A 123 -4.93 -6.23 23.87
C ASN A 123 -4.95 -7.03 22.55
N THR A 124 -4.87 -8.36 22.68
CA THR A 124 -5.07 -9.28 21.55
C THR A 124 -6.56 -9.48 21.31
N VAL A 125 -6.99 -9.38 20.06
CA VAL A 125 -8.36 -9.70 19.62
C VAL A 125 -8.32 -10.91 18.71
N THR A 126 -9.27 -11.83 18.88
CA THR A 126 -9.46 -12.99 18.00
C THR A 126 -10.67 -12.74 17.11
N VAL A 127 -10.51 -12.93 15.80
CA VAL A 127 -11.57 -12.73 14.80
C VAL A 127 -11.72 -13.99 13.95
N ASP A 128 -12.98 -14.38 13.71
CA ASP A 128 -13.34 -15.43 12.77
C ASP A 128 -13.89 -14.78 11.48
N PRO A 129 -13.21 -14.95 10.33
CA PRO A 129 -13.62 -14.35 9.06
C PRO A 129 -14.86 -15.01 8.43
N GLN A 130 -15.29 -16.19 8.90
CA GLN A 130 -16.45 -16.89 8.34
C GLN A 130 -17.76 -16.12 8.54
N GLY A 131 -17.83 -15.30 9.59
CA GLY A 131 -18.96 -14.41 9.90
C GLY A 131 -18.84 -13.00 9.31
N ALA A 132 -17.97 -12.79 8.31
CA ALA A 132 -17.68 -11.46 7.78
C ALA A 132 -18.93 -10.73 7.27
N VAL A 133 -19.07 -9.47 7.70
CA VAL A 133 -20.12 -8.54 7.22
C VAL A 133 -19.59 -7.63 6.12
N ALA A 134 -20.47 -6.95 5.39
CA ALA A 134 -20.01 -5.99 4.37
C ALA A 134 -19.16 -4.88 5.01
N TYR A 135 -18.01 -4.58 4.43
CA TYR A 135 -17.15 -3.48 4.83
C TYR A 135 -17.86 -2.15 4.56
N VAL A 136 -17.80 -1.26 5.54
CA VAL A 136 -18.27 0.12 5.42
C VAL A 136 -17.06 1.00 5.62
N ASN A 137 -16.73 1.81 4.61
CA ASN A 137 -15.61 2.74 4.72
C ASN A 137 -15.94 3.81 5.79
N PRO A 138 -15.19 3.87 6.91
CA PRO A 138 -15.42 4.86 7.97
C PRO A 138 -15.09 6.30 7.53
N TYR A 139 -14.46 6.48 6.37
CA TYR A 139 -14.10 7.79 5.80
C TYR A 139 -15.19 8.35 4.87
N SER A 140 -16.28 7.60 4.62
CA SER A 140 -17.29 7.95 3.62
C SER A 140 -18.37 8.95 4.09
N GLU A 141 -18.27 9.51 5.30
CA GLU A 141 -19.24 10.52 5.75
C GLU A 141 -19.21 11.76 4.83
N SER A 142 -20.38 11.98 4.22
CA SER A 142 -20.73 12.97 3.22
C SER A 142 -20.24 14.39 3.56
N GLY A 143 -19.35 14.94 2.73
CA GLY A 143 -19.14 16.39 2.74
C GLY A 143 -17.76 16.91 2.38
N ALA A 144 -16.75 16.08 2.16
CA ALA A 144 -15.49 16.58 1.59
C ALA A 144 -15.78 17.08 0.17
N PRO A 145 -15.64 18.39 -0.15
CA PRO A 145 -15.77 18.83 -1.52
C PRO A 145 -14.67 18.14 -2.31
N ALA A 146 -15.08 17.28 -3.25
CA ALA A 146 -14.22 16.73 -4.26
C ALA A 146 -13.76 17.89 -5.15
N ARG A 147 -12.72 18.61 -4.71
CA ARG A 147 -11.98 19.45 -5.62
C ARG A 147 -10.97 18.53 -6.30
N ALA A 148 -11.47 17.83 -7.31
CA ALA A 148 -10.63 17.44 -8.43
C ALA A 148 -10.13 18.75 -9.06
N GLU A 149 -9.07 19.33 -8.50
CA GLU A 149 -8.22 20.14 -9.36
C GLU A 149 -7.71 19.18 -10.43
N GLU A 150 -7.83 19.61 -11.68
CA GLU A 150 -7.37 18.87 -12.85
C GLU A 150 -5.85 18.75 -12.73
N VAL A 151 -5.40 17.70 -12.06
CA VAL A 151 -3.98 17.40 -11.94
C VAL A 151 -3.54 16.84 -13.27
N ALA A 152 -2.42 17.37 -13.80
CA ALA A 152 -1.70 16.75 -14.90
C ALA A 152 -1.53 15.24 -14.64
N PRO A 153 -1.40 14.39 -15.68
CA PRO A 153 -1.24 12.96 -15.51
C PRO A 153 -0.13 12.68 -14.47
N ALA A 154 -0.49 12.00 -13.39
CA ALA A 154 0.43 11.75 -12.27
C ALA A 154 0.95 10.32 -12.39
N HIS A 155 2.27 10.17 -12.52
CA HIS A 155 2.93 8.97 -13.04
C HIS A 155 4.20 8.67 -12.24
N GLY A 156 4.64 7.43 -12.26
CA GLY A 156 5.89 7.02 -11.64
C GLY A 156 6.03 5.51 -11.54
N SER A 157 7.07 5.08 -10.83
CA SER A 157 7.26 3.69 -10.42
C SER A 157 8.15 3.64 -9.18
N VAL A 158 8.32 2.44 -8.63
CA VAL A 158 9.21 2.21 -7.47
C VAL A 158 10.68 2.34 -7.87
N ASP A 159 11.40 3.24 -7.20
CA ASP A 159 12.84 3.48 -7.33
C ASP A 159 13.68 2.61 -6.38
N GLU A 160 13.13 2.28 -5.20
CA GLU A 160 13.84 1.52 -4.17
C GLU A 160 12.87 0.60 -3.41
N PRO A 161 13.06 -0.73 -3.46
CA PRO A 161 13.96 -1.45 -4.37
C PRO A 161 13.56 -1.24 -5.84
N VAL A 162 14.53 -1.06 -6.73
CA VAL A 162 14.26 -0.62 -8.12
C VAL A 162 13.35 -1.60 -8.87
N SER A 163 12.34 -1.05 -9.56
CA SER A 163 11.34 -1.85 -10.28
C SER A 163 11.77 -2.31 -11.67
N ARG A 164 11.17 -3.41 -12.15
CA ARG A 164 11.35 -3.98 -13.49
C ARG A 164 11.15 -2.96 -14.59
N VAL A 165 10.11 -2.13 -14.50
CA VAL A 165 9.79 -1.12 -15.53
C VAL A 165 10.86 -0.03 -15.60
N LEU A 166 11.39 0.42 -14.44
CA LEU A 166 12.51 1.37 -14.42
C LEU A 166 13.77 0.77 -15.01
N LEU A 167 14.15 -0.44 -14.57
CA LEU A 167 15.30 -1.16 -15.10
C LEU A 167 15.20 -1.35 -16.61
N THR A 168 14.02 -1.72 -17.09
CA THR A 168 13.81 -2.12 -18.49
C THR A 168 13.73 -0.93 -19.42
N MET A 169 12.90 0.08 -19.10
CA MET A 169 12.54 1.17 -20.02
C MET A 169 13.38 2.43 -19.78
N GLN A 170 13.57 2.86 -18.53
CA GLN A 170 14.26 4.12 -18.23
C GLN A 170 15.78 3.95 -18.09
N LEU A 171 16.21 3.04 -17.23
CA LEU A 171 17.63 2.79 -16.96
C LEU A 171 18.29 1.95 -18.07
N LYS A 172 17.48 1.29 -18.89
CA LYS A 172 17.90 0.42 -19.99
C LYS A 172 18.98 -0.57 -19.56
N ASP A 173 18.74 -1.21 -18.42
CA ASP A 173 19.65 -2.19 -17.81
C ASP A 173 20.06 -3.23 -18.87
N PRO A 174 21.38 -3.53 -19.00
CA PRO A 174 21.90 -4.37 -20.06
C PRO A 174 21.75 -5.87 -19.79
N SER A 175 21.16 -6.27 -18.65
CA SER A 175 20.93 -7.67 -18.34
C SER A 175 20.11 -8.36 -19.44
N PRO A 176 20.41 -9.64 -19.74
CA PRO A 176 19.68 -10.39 -20.75
C PRO A 176 18.16 -10.43 -20.54
N MET A 177 17.71 -10.49 -19.28
CA MET A 177 16.29 -10.42 -18.95
C MET A 177 15.66 -9.08 -19.35
N CYS A 178 16.25 -7.94 -18.97
CA CYS A 178 15.74 -6.63 -19.38
C CYS A 178 15.80 -6.42 -20.90
N ALA A 179 16.80 -6.98 -21.59
CA ALA A 179 16.86 -6.96 -23.04
C ALA A 179 15.70 -7.74 -23.67
N ALA A 180 15.44 -8.97 -23.22
CA ALA A 180 14.32 -9.79 -23.67
C ALA A 180 12.96 -9.14 -23.36
N ALA A 181 12.83 -8.46 -22.22
CA ALA A 181 11.62 -7.73 -21.86
C ALA A 181 11.34 -6.57 -22.82
N ARG A 182 12.36 -5.76 -23.15
CA ARG A 182 12.21 -4.65 -24.11
C ARG A 182 11.72 -5.10 -25.47
N GLU A 183 12.13 -6.28 -25.95
CA GLU A 183 11.66 -6.84 -27.24
C GLU A 183 10.14 -7.11 -27.27
N ARG A 184 9.50 -7.22 -26.09
CA ARG A 184 8.07 -7.49 -25.93
C ARG A 184 7.27 -6.29 -25.40
N ILE A 185 7.92 -5.17 -25.13
CA ILE A 185 7.26 -3.93 -24.73
C ILE A 185 6.98 -3.13 -26.00
N THR A 186 5.72 -2.77 -26.17
CA THR A 186 5.25 -1.92 -27.29
C THR A 186 4.70 -0.58 -26.81
N ALA A 187 4.60 -0.38 -25.49
CA ALA A 187 4.40 0.94 -24.92
C ALA A 187 5.50 1.86 -25.44
N ASP A 188 5.13 3.09 -25.80
CA ASP A 188 6.11 4.06 -26.21
C ASP A 188 7.14 4.23 -25.09
N ASP A 189 8.41 4.33 -25.48
CA ASP A 189 9.59 4.64 -24.65
C ASP A 189 9.50 6.03 -23.96
N GLY A 190 8.29 6.61 -23.87
CA GLY A 190 8.03 7.92 -23.27
C GLY A 190 8.62 8.03 -21.87
N ASP A 191 8.81 9.26 -21.41
CA ASP A 191 9.58 9.57 -20.20
C ASP A 191 9.08 8.90 -18.90
N TRP A 192 7.92 8.22 -18.91
CA TRP A 192 7.21 7.79 -17.71
C TRP A 192 7.08 6.25 -17.60
N PRO A 193 7.48 5.64 -16.46
CA PRO A 193 7.49 4.19 -16.27
C PRO A 193 6.16 3.68 -15.68
N ALA A 194 5.07 4.38 -15.93
CA ALA A 194 3.77 4.08 -15.33
C ALA A 194 3.11 2.87 -16.02
N VAL A 195 2.82 1.82 -15.24
CA VAL A 195 2.11 0.63 -15.73
C VAL A 195 0.69 0.64 -15.19
N VAL A 196 -0.28 0.84 -16.08
CA VAL A 196 -1.72 0.88 -15.78
C VAL A 196 -2.46 -0.21 -16.56
N PRO A 197 -3.51 -0.84 -16.00
CA PRO A 197 -4.33 -1.78 -16.77
C PRO A 197 -5.04 -1.11 -17.95
N PRO A 198 -5.34 -1.86 -19.02
CA PRO A 198 -6.18 -1.37 -20.09
C PRO A 198 -7.63 -1.19 -19.61
N GLY A 199 -8.32 -0.17 -20.12
CA GLY A 199 -9.77 0.01 -19.90
C GLY A 199 -10.18 0.60 -18.54
N THR A 200 -9.23 1.09 -17.74
CA THR A 200 -9.49 1.77 -16.45
C THR A 200 -10.44 2.97 -16.59
N VAL A 201 -10.43 3.65 -17.73
CA VAL A 201 -11.37 4.75 -18.02
C VAL A 201 -12.82 4.25 -18.10
N GLN A 202 -13.06 3.11 -18.73
CA GLN A 202 -14.40 2.54 -18.93
C GLN A 202 -14.88 1.74 -17.71
N ASN A 203 -13.95 1.15 -16.96
CA ASN A 203 -14.20 0.44 -15.71
C ASN A 203 -13.29 1.03 -14.61
N PRO A 204 -13.70 2.12 -13.95
CA PRO A 204 -12.86 2.80 -12.98
C PRO A 204 -12.48 1.91 -11.80
N PRO A 205 -11.25 2.01 -11.27
CA PRO A 205 -10.81 1.25 -10.10
C PRO A 205 -11.35 1.83 -8.78
N TRP A 206 -11.93 3.02 -8.75
CA TRP A 206 -12.56 3.57 -7.54
C TRP A 206 -14.07 3.39 -7.59
N ASN A 207 -14.64 2.72 -6.59
CA ASN A 207 -16.08 2.42 -6.55
C ASN A 207 -16.92 3.42 -5.71
N GLY A 208 -16.31 4.54 -5.31
CA GLY A 208 -16.92 5.52 -4.41
C GLY A 208 -16.59 5.29 -2.93
N GLN A 209 -16.07 4.12 -2.56
CA GLN A 209 -15.65 3.81 -1.20
C GLN A 209 -14.18 3.38 -1.10
N TYR A 210 -13.67 2.58 -2.03
CA TYR A 210 -12.31 2.08 -1.97
C TYR A 210 -11.77 1.71 -3.34
N LEU A 211 -10.45 1.47 -3.39
CA LEU A 211 -9.74 1.01 -4.58
C LEU A 211 -9.97 -0.49 -4.82
N GLU A 212 -10.50 -0.80 -6.00
CA GLU A 212 -10.77 -2.11 -6.59
C GLU A 212 -9.72 -2.42 -7.67
N TYR A 213 -8.54 -2.90 -7.26
CA TYR A 213 -7.45 -3.21 -8.18
C TYR A 213 -7.45 -4.68 -8.62
N ARG A 214 -7.97 -5.63 -7.83
CA ARG A 214 -7.90 -7.07 -8.15
C ARG A 214 -8.79 -7.45 -9.33
N LYS A 215 -9.89 -6.74 -9.57
CA LYS A 215 -10.81 -7.02 -10.69
C LYS A 215 -10.14 -6.99 -12.08
N PHE A 216 -9.02 -6.28 -12.23
CA PHE A 216 -8.28 -6.21 -13.50
C PHE A 216 -7.40 -7.44 -13.76
N PHE A 217 -7.30 -8.35 -12.78
CA PHE A 217 -6.47 -9.56 -12.81
C PHE A 217 -7.27 -10.85 -12.62
N ALA A 218 -8.57 -10.75 -12.33
CA ALA A 218 -9.42 -11.89 -11.99
C ALA A 218 -9.42 -12.94 -13.12
N GLY A 219 -9.11 -14.18 -12.75
CA GLY A 219 -9.03 -15.31 -13.70
C GLY A 219 -7.86 -15.26 -14.68
N LEU A 220 -6.90 -14.36 -14.49
CA LEU A 220 -5.71 -14.24 -15.35
C LEU A 220 -4.50 -14.93 -14.73
N GLY A 221 -3.52 -15.28 -15.58
CA GLY A 221 -2.24 -15.85 -15.17
C GLY A 221 -1.29 -14.81 -14.54
N PRO A 222 0.03 -15.04 -14.59
CA PRO A 222 1.01 -14.13 -14.00
C PRO A 222 1.20 -12.85 -14.84
N VAL A 223 0.22 -11.95 -14.76
CA VAL A 223 0.18 -10.68 -15.51
C VAL A 223 0.21 -9.45 -14.60
N VAL A 224 0.61 -9.63 -13.34
CA VAL A 224 0.64 -8.53 -12.37
C VAL A 224 1.68 -7.49 -12.78
N ALA A 225 2.84 -7.88 -13.29
CA ALA A 225 3.92 -6.92 -13.59
C ALA A 225 3.58 -5.99 -14.76
N SER A 226 2.82 -6.45 -15.75
CA SER A 226 2.29 -5.62 -16.83
C SER A 226 0.96 -4.93 -16.49
N ALA A 227 0.38 -5.17 -15.31
CA ALA A 227 -0.99 -4.78 -14.98
C ALA A 227 -2.04 -5.35 -15.97
N ASN A 228 -1.78 -6.52 -16.58
CA ASN A 228 -2.54 -7.07 -17.71
C ASN A 228 -2.61 -6.11 -18.93
N ASN A 229 -1.62 -5.24 -19.09
CA ASN A 229 -1.52 -4.35 -20.23
C ASN A 229 -0.59 -4.97 -21.29
N PRO A 230 -1.12 -5.34 -22.48
CA PRO A 230 -0.31 -5.96 -23.54
C PRO A 230 0.89 -5.10 -23.98
N ALA A 231 0.82 -3.78 -23.81
CA ALA A 231 1.91 -2.88 -24.14
C ALA A 231 3.15 -3.07 -23.25
N TYR A 232 2.97 -3.67 -22.07
CA TYR A 232 4.01 -3.93 -21.07
C TYR A 232 4.27 -5.44 -20.86
N ALA A 233 3.82 -6.30 -21.77
CA ALA A 233 3.87 -7.76 -21.60
C ALA A 233 5.29 -8.32 -21.36
N GLY A 234 6.34 -7.59 -21.77
CA GLY A 234 7.72 -7.96 -21.45
C GLY A 234 8.05 -7.98 -19.95
N LEU A 235 7.32 -7.23 -19.12
CA LEU A 235 7.54 -7.19 -17.67
C LEU A 235 7.08 -8.48 -16.96
N ASP A 236 6.21 -9.26 -17.58
CA ASP A 236 5.71 -10.54 -17.07
C ASP A 236 6.62 -11.73 -17.40
N LEU A 237 7.75 -11.49 -18.09
CA LEU A 237 8.70 -12.55 -18.44
C LEU A 237 9.16 -13.33 -17.21
N THR A 238 9.10 -14.65 -17.32
CA THR A 238 9.76 -15.57 -16.38
C THR A 238 11.16 -15.94 -16.86
N PRO A 239 12.08 -16.38 -15.98
CA PRO A 239 13.39 -16.83 -16.41
C PRO A 239 13.34 -17.92 -17.49
N ALA A 240 12.47 -18.91 -17.37
CA ALA A 240 12.25 -19.94 -18.39
C ALA A 240 11.90 -19.33 -19.77
N GLN A 241 11.06 -18.29 -19.82
CA GLN A 241 10.69 -17.59 -21.05
C GLN A 241 11.81 -16.70 -21.61
N ALA A 242 12.79 -16.35 -20.79
CA ALA A 242 13.96 -15.54 -21.14
C ALA A 242 15.25 -16.37 -21.25
N GLY A 243 15.16 -17.70 -21.44
CA GLY A 243 16.33 -18.56 -21.63
C GLY A 243 17.15 -18.80 -20.35
N GLY A 244 16.49 -18.87 -19.20
CA GLY A 244 17.09 -19.10 -17.89
C GLY A 244 17.77 -17.87 -17.29
N GLN A 245 17.45 -16.68 -17.79
CA GLN A 245 18.02 -15.42 -17.32
C GLN A 245 17.16 -14.86 -16.19
N ASP A 246 17.79 -14.39 -15.12
CA ASP A 246 17.06 -13.83 -13.99
C ASP A 246 16.84 -12.33 -14.13
N TRP A 247 15.75 -11.82 -13.54
CA TRP A 247 15.60 -10.40 -13.28
C TRP A 247 16.71 -9.91 -12.32
N PRO A 248 17.26 -8.69 -12.54
CA PRO A 248 18.17 -8.05 -11.59
C PRO A 248 17.54 -7.93 -10.20
N LEU A 249 18.34 -8.17 -9.16
CA LEU A 249 17.89 -8.23 -7.77
C LEU A 249 18.36 -7.03 -6.97
N THR A 250 17.48 -6.46 -6.14
CA THR A 250 17.88 -5.61 -5.02
C THR A 250 18.08 -6.47 -3.77
N ARG A 251 19.24 -6.33 -3.10
CA ARG A 251 19.51 -7.01 -1.83
C ARG A 251 18.77 -6.34 -0.68
N ILE A 252 18.18 -7.15 0.20
CA ILE A 252 17.47 -6.74 1.39
C ILE A 252 18.11 -7.47 2.57
N ASP A 253 18.69 -6.71 3.50
CA ASP A 253 19.22 -7.26 4.75
C ASP A 253 18.07 -7.84 5.57
N ALA A 254 18.00 -9.16 5.67
CA ALA A 254 16.92 -9.84 6.39
C ALA A 254 17.01 -9.64 7.92
N ALA A 255 18.17 -9.20 8.43
CA ALA A 255 18.36 -8.86 9.84
C ALA A 255 17.95 -7.41 10.16
N ALA A 256 17.77 -6.55 9.16
CA ALA A 256 17.29 -5.20 9.37
C ALA A 256 15.85 -5.20 9.91
N THR A 257 15.55 -4.23 10.78
CA THR A 257 14.19 -4.07 11.31
C THR A 257 13.31 -3.17 10.44
N GLU A 258 13.94 -2.35 9.60
CA GLU A 258 13.31 -1.30 8.81
C GLU A 258 13.84 -1.36 7.36
N LEU A 259 12.96 -1.12 6.39
CA LEU A 259 13.21 -1.11 4.95
C LEU A 259 12.77 0.23 4.36
N THR A 260 13.64 0.83 3.56
CA THR A 260 13.31 1.99 2.73
C THR A 260 12.53 1.55 1.50
N LEU A 261 11.36 2.13 1.30
CA LEU A 261 10.56 1.98 0.09
C LEU A 261 10.43 3.37 -0.56
N ARG A 262 11.02 3.58 -1.74
CA ARG A 262 10.97 4.86 -2.47
C ARG A 262 10.16 4.72 -3.74
N TYR A 263 9.24 5.65 -3.94
CA TYR A 263 8.50 5.80 -5.18
C TYR A 263 8.94 7.08 -5.90
N GLY A 264 9.36 6.94 -7.16
CA GLY A 264 9.79 8.03 -8.01
C GLY A 264 8.57 8.69 -8.66
N TYR A 265 8.05 9.74 -8.03
CA TYR A 265 6.93 10.49 -8.60
C TYR A 265 7.43 11.50 -9.62
N THR A 266 6.76 11.51 -10.74
CA THR A 266 6.99 12.49 -11.80
C THR A 266 5.86 13.51 -11.89
N ALA A 267 4.67 13.08 -11.48
CA ALA A 267 3.61 13.93 -10.99
C ALA A 267 2.86 13.16 -9.89
N PHE A 268 2.57 13.85 -8.80
CA PHE A 268 2.05 13.23 -7.57
C PHE A 268 0.53 13.39 -7.47
N HIS A 269 -0.18 12.29 -7.26
CA HIS A 269 -1.60 12.33 -6.92
C HIS A 269 -1.82 12.74 -5.46
N ARG A 270 -2.76 13.66 -5.23
CA ARG A 270 -3.10 14.17 -3.89
C ARG A 270 -4.46 13.67 -3.46
N GLY A 271 -4.60 13.31 -2.19
CA GLY A 271 -5.88 12.98 -1.58
C GLY A 271 -5.79 11.84 -0.58
N TRP A 272 -6.77 11.75 0.31
CA TRP A 272 -6.82 10.74 1.37
C TRP A 272 -7.21 9.33 0.88
N THR A 273 -7.67 9.27 -0.36
CA THR A 273 -8.07 8.06 -1.06
C THR A 273 -6.91 7.38 -1.76
N TRP A 274 -5.76 8.06 -1.90
CA TRP A 274 -4.56 7.53 -2.52
C TRP A 274 -3.75 6.73 -1.51
N THR A 275 -3.37 5.53 -1.92
CA THR A 275 -2.66 4.58 -1.07
C THR A 275 -1.52 3.92 -1.82
N HIS A 276 -0.43 3.61 -1.12
CA HIS A 276 0.46 2.52 -1.54
C HIS A 276 0.11 1.26 -0.75
N GLN A 277 0.00 0.15 -1.46
CA GLN A 277 -0.10 -1.18 -0.86
C GLN A 277 1.03 -2.03 -1.42
N TRP A 278 1.85 -2.59 -0.54
CA TRP A 278 3.03 -3.36 -0.92
C TRP A 278 2.85 -4.82 -0.51
N PHE A 279 2.91 -5.69 -1.50
CA PHE A 279 2.82 -7.13 -1.36
C PHE A 279 4.19 -7.75 -1.58
N VAL A 280 4.39 -8.94 -1.03
CA VAL A 280 5.57 -9.77 -1.26
C VAL A 280 5.12 -11.15 -1.70
N THR A 281 5.93 -11.86 -2.48
CA THR A 281 5.64 -13.25 -2.83
C THR A 281 5.63 -14.17 -1.60
N VAL A 282 4.84 -15.24 -1.66
CA VAL A 282 4.76 -16.27 -0.62
C VAL A 282 6.10 -17.00 -0.45
N ASP A 283 6.28 -17.68 0.68
CA ASP A 283 7.47 -18.52 0.89
C ASP A 283 7.53 -19.68 -0.11
N GLY A 284 8.73 -19.95 -0.64
CA GLY A 284 8.95 -21.01 -1.62
C GLY A 284 8.55 -20.65 -3.06
N TRP A 285 8.05 -19.44 -3.32
CA TRP A 285 7.79 -18.94 -4.67
C TRP A 285 8.99 -19.14 -5.59
N GLN A 286 8.75 -19.66 -6.80
CA GLN A 286 9.77 -19.78 -7.84
C GLN A 286 9.59 -18.69 -8.89
N PRO A 287 10.67 -18.03 -9.36
CA PRO A 287 10.58 -17.02 -10.43
C PRO A 287 9.91 -17.50 -11.72
N ASP A 288 9.99 -18.79 -12.00
CA ASP A 288 9.36 -19.42 -13.16
C ASP A 288 7.83 -19.50 -13.07
N ASP A 289 7.26 -19.35 -11.87
CA ASP A 289 5.81 -19.27 -11.65
C ASP A 289 5.24 -17.89 -12.06
N GLY A 290 6.12 -16.90 -12.28
CA GLY A 290 5.74 -15.51 -12.54
C GLY A 290 5.08 -14.84 -11.33
N ILE A 291 4.49 -13.67 -11.54
CA ILE A 291 3.80 -12.90 -10.48
C ILE A 291 2.30 -12.83 -10.78
N SER A 292 1.52 -13.49 -9.93
CA SER A 292 0.06 -13.50 -9.90
C SER A 292 -0.44 -13.20 -8.48
N TRP A 293 -1.75 -12.98 -8.31
CA TRP A 293 -2.31 -12.82 -6.96
C TRP A 293 -2.21 -14.09 -6.10
N GLN A 294 -2.04 -15.25 -6.73
CA GLN A 294 -1.87 -16.54 -6.06
C GLN A 294 -0.43 -16.76 -5.58
N THR A 295 0.55 -16.09 -6.20
CA THR A 295 1.96 -16.17 -5.78
C THR A 295 2.33 -15.09 -4.75
N LEU A 296 1.41 -14.17 -4.46
CA LEU A 296 1.59 -13.09 -3.49
C LEU A 296 0.96 -13.45 -2.15
N GLU A 297 1.59 -12.99 -1.08
CA GLU A 297 0.93 -12.93 0.22
C GLU A 297 -0.36 -12.11 0.06
N PRO A 298 -1.51 -12.59 0.57
CA PRO A 298 -2.78 -11.91 0.33
C PRO A 298 -2.94 -10.60 1.12
N PHE A 299 -2.08 -10.39 2.11
CA PHE A 299 -1.96 -9.20 2.95
C PHE A 299 -0.75 -8.36 2.50
N PRO A 300 -0.91 -7.05 2.27
CA PRO A 300 0.23 -6.19 2.03
C PRO A 300 1.05 -6.06 3.32
N PHE A 301 2.37 -6.21 3.24
CA PHE A 301 3.27 -6.04 4.39
C PHE A 301 3.46 -4.57 4.75
N PHE A 302 3.16 -3.66 3.83
CA PHE A 302 3.21 -2.22 4.07
C PHE A 302 2.05 -1.50 3.37
N VAL A 303 1.42 -0.58 4.09
CA VAL A 303 0.37 0.31 3.59
C VAL A 303 0.69 1.74 3.96
N ASP A 304 0.65 2.65 2.98
CA ASP A 304 0.75 4.10 3.21
C ASP A 304 -0.56 4.73 2.75
N LEU A 305 -1.28 5.34 3.70
CA LEU A 305 -2.51 6.08 3.48
C LEU A 305 -2.16 7.57 3.45
N TYR A 306 -2.20 8.18 2.26
CA TYR A 306 -1.90 9.61 2.14
C TYR A 306 -2.94 10.46 2.85
N GLY A 307 -2.52 11.63 3.32
CA GLY A 307 -3.40 12.66 3.85
C GLY A 307 -2.94 14.04 3.43
N GLY A 308 -3.33 14.43 2.23
CA GLY A 308 -3.46 15.83 1.81
C GLY A 308 -2.22 16.54 1.22
N PRO A 309 -2.43 17.80 0.78
CA PRO A 309 -1.58 18.46 -0.22
C PRO A 309 -0.36 19.12 0.42
N GLY A 310 0.83 18.57 0.18
CA GLY A 310 2.07 19.33 0.35
C GLY A 310 3.27 18.45 0.65
N GLU A 311 4.05 18.13 -0.38
CA GLU A 311 5.45 17.68 -0.23
C GLU A 311 6.23 18.62 0.70
N LYS A 312 5.97 19.93 0.65
CA LYS A 312 6.78 20.92 1.37
C LYS A 312 6.61 20.96 2.90
N ALA A 313 5.65 20.23 3.48
CA ALA A 313 5.39 20.25 4.93
C ALA A 313 5.52 18.88 5.61
N GLN A 314 5.96 17.85 4.88
CA GLN A 314 5.96 16.48 5.36
C GLN A 314 7.39 16.05 5.72
N PRO A 315 7.78 15.93 7.00
CA PRO A 315 8.87 15.02 7.38
C PRO A 315 8.29 13.59 7.37
N PRO A 316 8.66 12.70 6.42
CA PRO A 316 9.96 12.60 5.73
C PRO A 316 10.01 12.97 4.22
N TYR A 317 8.92 13.41 3.60
CA TYR A 317 8.88 13.78 2.17
C TYR A 317 9.46 15.17 1.87
N ASN A 318 10.69 15.47 2.30
CA ASN A 318 11.42 16.58 1.70
C ASN A 318 11.79 16.22 0.24
N GLU A 319 12.05 17.22 -0.59
CA GLU A 319 12.23 17.12 -2.05
C GLU A 319 13.44 16.25 -2.50
N THR A 320 14.15 15.63 -1.54
CA THR A 320 15.24 14.66 -1.72
C THR A 320 14.91 13.25 -1.19
N GLU A 321 13.75 13.04 -0.55
CA GLU A 321 13.40 11.85 0.23
C GLU A 321 11.92 11.42 0.04
N THR A 322 11.50 11.00 -1.16
CA THR A 322 10.18 10.37 -1.37
C THR A 322 10.13 8.91 -0.91
N HIS A 323 10.65 8.63 0.29
CA HIS A 323 10.73 7.29 0.83
C HIS A 323 9.90 7.13 2.11
N VAL A 324 9.34 5.93 2.27
CA VAL A 324 8.70 5.48 3.50
C VAL A 324 9.52 4.38 4.13
N ILE A 325 9.45 4.30 5.45
CA ILE A 325 10.14 3.27 6.23
C ILE A 325 9.10 2.24 6.66
N GLY A 326 9.18 1.05 6.08
CA GLY A 326 8.38 -0.11 6.46
C GLY A 326 9.16 -1.10 7.31
N THR A 327 8.48 -2.06 7.92
CA THR A 327 9.13 -3.19 8.59
C THR A 327 9.55 -4.21 7.53
N VAL A 328 10.77 -4.74 7.64
CA VAL A 328 11.26 -5.80 6.75
C VAL A 328 10.36 -7.05 6.90
N PRO A 329 9.78 -7.58 5.82
CA PRO A 329 9.06 -8.85 5.86
C PRO A 329 9.98 -9.99 6.30
N ARG A 330 9.45 -10.94 7.08
CA ARG A 330 10.20 -12.13 7.49
C ARG A 330 10.29 -13.12 6.33
N LYS A 331 11.22 -12.86 5.42
CA LYS A 331 11.45 -13.65 4.19
C LYS A 331 12.93 -14.04 4.08
N SER A 332 13.22 -14.97 3.18
CA SER A 332 14.59 -15.44 2.93
C SER A 332 14.74 -15.85 1.47
N GLY A 333 15.90 -15.58 0.87
CA GLY A 333 16.12 -15.90 -0.52
C GLY A 333 15.37 -14.97 -1.48
N ARG A 334 15.12 -15.44 -2.69
CA ARG A 334 14.58 -14.63 -3.77
C ARG A 334 13.07 -14.43 -3.62
N HIS A 335 12.63 -13.18 -3.72
CA HIS A 335 11.22 -12.78 -3.68
C HIS A 335 10.97 -11.65 -4.68
N ALA A 336 9.72 -11.23 -4.83
CA ALA A 336 9.38 -9.99 -5.51
C ALA A 336 8.46 -9.15 -4.62
N PHE A 337 8.66 -7.83 -4.64
CA PHE A 337 7.71 -6.87 -4.12
C PHE A 337 6.81 -6.37 -5.22
N VAL A 338 5.53 -6.20 -4.90
CA VAL A 338 4.54 -5.59 -5.79
C VAL A 338 3.97 -4.39 -5.09
N ASN A 339 4.13 -3.21 -5.68
CA ASN A 339 3.46 -2.00 -5.25
C ASN A 339 2.21 -1.77 -6.10
N ILE A 340 1.10 -1.48 -5.43
CA ILE A 340 -0.10 -0.88 -6.01
C ILE A 340 -0.19 0.54 -5.46
N TRP A 341 -0.10 1.53 -6.34
CA TRP A 341 -0.35 2.94 -6.03
C TRP A 341 -1.65 3.39 -6.68
N GLY A 342 -2.66 3.77 -5.92
CA GLY A 342 -3.95 4.15 -6.52
C GLY A 342 -4.91 4.81 -5.56
N GLY A 343 -5.93 5.47 -6.11
CA GLY A 343 -6.96 6.15 -5.34
C GLY A 343 -8.04 6.83 -6.17
N HIS A 344 -8.92 7.55 -5.48
CA HIS A 344 -9.92 8.45 -6.10
C HIS A 344 -9.21 9.68 -6.67
N GLY A 345 -9.23 9.82 -7.99
CA GLY A 345 -8.43 10.79 -8.76
C GLY A 345 -8.06 10.20 -10.11
N GLY A 346 -7.33 10.91 -10.96
CA GLY A 346 -7.05 10.44 -12.32
C GLY A 346 -8.30 10.40 -13.21
N HIS A 347 -8.15 10.28 -14.53
CA HIS A 347 -9.21 10.20 -15.55
C HIS A 347 -10.55 10.93 -15.20
N GLY A 348 -10.50 12.23 -14.93
CA GLY A 348 -11.70 13.02 -14.63
C GLY A 348 -12.37 12.73 -13.27
N GLY A 349 -11.62 12.17 -12.31
CA GLY A 349 -12.10 11.83 -10.96
C GLY A 349 -12.60 10.39 -10.82
N ALA A 350 -12.51 9.56 -11.86
CA ALA A 350 -13.05 8.20 -11.83
C ALA A 350 -12.20 7.20 -11.04
N GLY A 351 -10.93 7.52 -10.75
CA GLY A 351 -9.98 6.62 -10.11
C GLY A 351 -8.90 6.15 -11.08
N GLU A 352 -7.72 5.88 -10.54
CA GLU A 352 -6.58 5.33 -11.27
C GLU A 352 -5.69 4.52 -10.31
N PHE A 353 -4.94 3.56 -10.85
CA PHE A 353 -3.85 2.92 -10.12
C PHE A 353 -2.74 2.44 -11.04
N PHE A 354 -1.55 2.30 -10.45
CA PHE A 354 -0.31 1.89 -11.08
C PHE A 354 0.23 0.65 -10.39
N VAL A 355 0.94 -0.18 -11.15
CA VAL A 355 1.63 -1.37 -10.64
C VAL A 355 3.14 -1.24 -10.87
N SER A 356 3.91 -1.60 -9.85
CA SER A 356 5.37 -1.72 -9.95
C SER A 356 5.81 -3.02 -9.31
N VAL A 357 6.72 -3.74 -9.97
CA VAL A 357 7.31 -4.99 -9.45
C VAL A 357 8.81 -4.81 -9.29
N SER A 358 9.35 -5.21 -8.16
CA SER A 358 10.78 -5.17 -7.87
C SER A 358 11.25 -6.55 -7.40
N ASP A 359 12.23 -7.14 -8.07
CA ASP A 359 12.81 -8.41 -7.66
C ASP A 359 13.85 -8.18 -6.57
N VAL A 360 13.77 -8.98 -5.50
CA VAL A 360 14.56 -8.80 -4.28
C VAL A 360 15.19 -10.10 -3.81
N LEU A 361 16.31 -9.98 -3.09
CA LEU A 361 16.99 -11.08 -2.43
C LEU A 361 17.13 -10.75 -0.95
N PHE A 362 16.47 -11.51 -0.09
CA PHE A 362 16.66 -11.46 1.35
C PHE A 362 17.89 -12.29 1.72
N ASP A 363 18.95 -11.63 2.20
CA ASP A 363 20.22 -12.26 2.62
C ASP A 363 20.63 -11.98 4.07
#